data_AF-A5UJZ2-F1
#
_entry.id   AF-A5UJZ2-F1
#
_cell.length_a   1.000
_cell.length_b   1.000
_cell.length_c   1.000
_cell.angle_alpha   90.00
_cell.angle_beta   90.00
_cell.angle_gamma   90.00
#
_symmetry.space_group_name_H-M   'P 1'
#
loop_
_entity.id
_entity.type
_entity.pdbx_description
1 polymer ?
#
loop_
_entity_poly.entity_id
_entity_poly.type
_entity_poly.pdbx_seq_one_letter_code
_entity_poly.pdbx_strand_id
1 'polypeptide(L)'
;MLEFLIYLLAFIIGSIIGLLYSYKQHGEPFIVKGLNVVMCVVSVIGWMLAVNCQFSQGLIAVGLLLAGFVIGERPGYGRIETLIGIIAAVIVYLIMHLI
;
A
#
# COMPACT_ATOMS: atom_id res chain seq x y z
N MET A 1 15.92 15.70 1.49
CA MET A 1 14.82 16.50 0.93
C MET A 1 14.32 15.93 -0.40
N LEU A 2 15.21 15.66 -1.37
CA LEU A 2 14.85 15.03 -2.65
C LEU A 2 14.24 13.63 -2.51
N GLU A 3 14.78 12.79 -1.62
CA GLU A 3 14.26 11.43 -1.39
C GLU A 3 12.81 11.43 -0.87
N PHE A 4 12.51 12.31 0.08
CA PHE A 4 11.14 12.50 0.57
C PHE A 4 10.18 12.92 -0.56
N LEU A 5 10.63 13.77 -1.48
CA LEU A 5 9.84 14.13 -2.65
C LEU A 5 9.59 12.91 -3.55
N ILE A 6 10.60 12.07 -3.78
CA ILE A 6 10.45 10.83 -4.57
C ILE A 6 9.46 9.88 -3.90
N TYR A 7 9.54 9.68 -2.59
CA TYR A 7 8.63 8.85 -1.82
C TYR A 7 7.19 9.36 -1.90
N LEU A 8 7.00 10.67 -1.72
CA LEU A 8 5.70 11.30 -1.82
C LEU A 8 5.13 11.16 -3.23
N LEU A 9 5.93 11.41 -4.28
CA LEU A 9 5.51 11.24 -5.67
C LEU A 9 5.15 9.79 -5.97
N ALA A 10 5.95 8.82 -5.53
CA ALA A 10 5.66 7.41 -5.71
C ALA A 10 4.32 7.02 -5.06
N PHE A 11 4.08 7.49 -3.82
CA PHE A 11 2.82 7.26 -3.11
C PHE A 11 1.61 7.90 -3.81
N ILE A 12 1.74 9.17 -4.25
CA ILE A 12 0.67 9.89 -4.97
C ILE A 12 0.37 9.21 -6.30
N ILE A 13 1.39 8.87 -7.08
CA ILE A 13 1.24 8.18 -8.37
C ILE A 13 0.57 6.83 -8.16
N GLY A 14 1.04 6.04 -7.19
CA GLY A 14 0.40 4.79 -6.79
C GLY A 14 -1.07 4.99 -6.49
N SER A 15 -1.40 5.97 -5.64
CA SER A 15 -2.78 6.29 -5.25
C SER A 15 -3.69 6.66 -6.42
N ILE A 16 -3.19 7.46 -7.37
CA ILE A 16 -3.93 7.83 -8.58
C ILE A 16 -4.18 6.58 -9.44
N ILE A 17 -3.16 5.75 -9.65
CA ILE A 17 -3.28 4.52 -10.46
C ILE A 17 -4.28 3.56 -9.79
N GLY A 18 -4.21 3.39 -8.47
CA GLY A 18 -5.13 2.57 -7.68
C GLY A 18 -6.58 3.03 -7.81
N LEU A 19 -6.81 4.34 -7.75
CA LEU A 19 -8.15 4.92 -7.94
C LEU A 19 -8.69 4.62 -9.34
N LEU A 20 -7.88 4.86 -10.38
CA LEU A 20 -8.26 4.61 -11.78
C LEU A 20 -8.51 3.12 -12.05
N TYR A 21 -7.72 2.24 -11.45
CA TYR A 21 -7.91 0.80 -11.52
C TYR A 21 -9.24 0.40 -10.86
N SER A 22 -9.48 0.88 -9.65
CA SER A 22 -10.67 0.57 -8.85
C SER A 22 -11.96 1.05 -9.54
N TYR A 23 -11.94 2.18 -10.24
CA TYR A 23 -13.07 2.62 -11.07
C TYR A 23 -13.37 1.72 -12.26
N LYS A 24 -12.36 1.06 -12.84
CA LYS A 24 -12.57 0.09 -13.93
C LYS A 24 -13.14 -1.23 -13.42
N GLN A 25 -12.76 -1.64 -12.21
CA GLN A 25 -13.16 -2.92 -11.63
C GLN A 25 -14.54 -2.88 -10.96
N HIS A 26 -14.91 -1.73 -10.41
CA HIS A 26 -16.11 -1.62 -9.59
C HIS A 26 -17.00 -0.52 -10.16
N GLY A 27 -18.30 -0.78 -10.27
CA GLY A 27 -19.30 0.21 -10.74
C GLY A 27 -19.63 1.27 -9.70
N GLU A 28 -19.95 0.90 -8.45
CA GLU A 28 -20.36 1.86 -7.40
C GLU A 28 -19.62 1.68 -6.06
N PRO A 29 -19.52 2.74 -5.23
CA PRO A 29 -18.69 2.73 -4.02
C PRO A 29 -19.37 1.96 -2.90
N PHE A 30 -18.57 1.35 -2.01
CA PHE A 30 -19.05 0.62 -0.83
C PHE A 30 -19.97 -0.59 -1.09
N ILE A 31 -20.07 -1.11 -2.31
CA ILE A 31 -20.96 -2.24 -2.63
C ILE A 31 -20.34 -3.57 -2.23
N VAL A 32 -19.11 -3.84 -2.68
CA VAL A 32 -18.48 -5.15 -2.49
C VAL A 32 -17.92 -5.20 -1.08
N LYS A 33 -18.56 -6.01 -0.24
CA LYS A 33 -18.10 -6.33 1.11
C LYS A 33 -17.28 -7.61 1.04
N GLY A 34 -15.97 -7.49 1.06
CA GLY A 34 -15.10 -8.66 1.07
C GLY A 34 -13.63 -8.30 0.93
N LEU A 35 -12.76 -9.22 1.33
CA LEU A 35 -11.33 -9.11 1.15
C LEU A 35 -10.97 -9.42 -0.31
N ASN A 36 -10.37 -8.45 -1.00
CA ASN A 36 -9.71 -8.73 -2.28
C ASN A 36 -8.32 -9.29 -2.00
N VAL A 37 -8.18 -10.61 -2.14
CA VAL A 37 -6.92 -11.33 -1.85
C VAL A 37 -5.74 -10.77 -2.65
N VAL A 38 -5.95 -10.41 -3.92
CA VAL A 38 -4.88 -9.86 -4.77
C VAL A 38 -4.39 -8.53 -4.21
N MET A 39 -5.32 -7.63 -3.87
CA MET A 39 -4.99 -6.33 -3.29
C MET A 39 -4.40 -6.45 -1.89
N CYS A 40 -4.82 -7.46 -1.13
CA CYS A 40 -4.23 -7.78 0.16
C CYS A 40 -2.75 -8.15 0.02
N VAL A 41 -2.39 -9.01 -0.95
CA VAL A 41 -1.00 -9.38 -1.21
C VAL A 41 -0.18 -8.17 -1.65
N VAL A 42 -0.70 -7.37 -2.58
CA VAL A 42 -0.04 -6.12 -3.03
C VAL A 42 0.18 -5.17 -1.84
N SER A 43 -0.80 -5.05 -0.95
CA SER A 43 -0.71 -4.21 0.24
C SER A 43 0.35 -4.68 1.21
N VAL A 44 0.39 -5.98 1.51
CA VAL A 44 1.40 -6.58 2.38
C VAL A 44 2.79 -6.34 1.82
N ILE A 45 3.02 -6.61 0.53
CA ILE A 45 4.32 -6.36 -0.11
C ILE A 45 4.67 -4.87 -0.03
N GLY A 46 3.73 -3.98 -0.36
CA GLY A 46 3.95 -2.53 -0.36
C GLY A 46 4.39 -2.01 1.00
N TRP A 47 3.62 -2.32 2.04
CA TRP A 47 3.91 -1.88 3.40
C TRP A 47 5.15 -2.54 4.00
N MET A 48 5.40 -3.81 3.70
CA MET A 48 6.62 -4.50 4.12
C MET A 48 7.86 -3.79 3.57
N LEU A 49 7.87 -3.47 2.27
CA LEU A 49 8.98 -2.74 1.65
C LEU A 49 9.12 -1.32 2.20
N ALA A 50 8.01 -0.59 2.35
CA ALA A 50 8.03 0.79 2.83
C ALA A 50 8.56 0.93 4.27
N VAL A 51 8.26 -0.04 5.13
CA VAL A 51 8.60 0.01 6.56
C VAL A 51 9.92 -0.69 6.86
N ASN A 52 10.15 -1.88 6.29
CA ASN A 52 11.24 -2.76 6.70
C ASN A 52 12.49 -2.71 5.79
N CYS A 53 12.43 -2.09 4.61
CA CYS A 53 13.57 -2.01 3.69
C CYS A 53 14.32 -0.67 3.76
N GLN A 54 14.58 -0.15 4.97
CA GLN A 54 15.26 1.13 5.20
C GLN A 54 16.66 1.22 4.54
N PHE A 55 17.28 0.08 4.23
CA PHE A 55 18.57 0.00 3.56
C PHE A 55 18.54 0.36 2.06
N SER A 56 17.36 0.47 1.43
CA SER A 56 17.24 0.77 -0.01
C SER A 56 16.11 1.74 -0.30
N GLN A 57 16.48 2.95 -0.72
CA GLN A 57 15.55 4.02 -1.09
C GLN A 57 14.63 3.61 -2.26
N GLY A 58 15.16 2.87 -3.23
CA GLY A 58 14.38 2.37 -4.36
C GLY A 58 13.27 1.40 -3.91
N LEU A 59 13.57 0.52 -2.95
CA LEU A 59 12.57 -0.41 -2.42
C LEU A 59 11.51 0.30 -1.60
N ILE A 60 11.87 1.34 -0.82
CA ILE A 60 10.90 2.17 -0.11
C ILE A 60 9.97 2.87 -1.11
N ALA A 61 10.51 3.46 -2.18
CA ALA A 61 9.70 4.13 -3.20
C ALA A 61 8.73 3.15 -3.90
N VAL A 62 9.19 1.95 -4.26
CA VAL A 62 8.33 0.88 -4.80
C VAL A 62 7.27 0.46 -3.78
N GLY A 63 7.66 0.29 -2.52
CA GLY A 63 6.76 -0.06 -1.42
C GLY A 63 5.64 0.97 -1.26
N LEU A 64 5.98 2.25 -1.25
CA LEU A 64 5.03 3.36 -1.16
C LEU A 64 4.14 3.49 -2.40
N LEU A 65 4.65 3.17 -3.59
CA LEU A 65 3.82 3.11 -4.80
C LEU A 65 2.76 2.01 -4.68
N LEU A 66 3.13 0.81 -4.22
CA LEU A 66 2.20 -0.31 -4.04
C LEU A 66 1.22 -0.06 -2.87
N ALA A 67 1.70 0.48 -1.76
CA ALA A 67 0.86 0.87 -0.63
C ALA A 67 -0.14 1.97 -1.04
N GLY A 68 0.35 2.98 -1.77
CA GLY A 68 -0.47 4.04 -2.35
C GLY A 68 -1.52 3.47 -3.30
N PHE A 69 -1.16 2.52 -4.17
CA PHE A 69 -2.11 1.86 -5.07
C PHE A 69 -3.30 1.24 -4.33
N VAL A 70 -3.06 0.49 -3.26
CA VAL A 70 -4.16 -0.15 -2.51
C VAL A 70 -4.96 0.89 -1.70
N ILE A 71 -4.30 1.88 -1.09
CA ILE A 71 -4.98 2.97 -0.36
C ILE A 71 -5.81 3.86 -1.28
N GLY A 72 -5.33 4.06 -2.50
CA GLY A 72 -5.93 4.92 -3.51
C GLY A 72 -7.18 4.33 -4.12
N GLU A 73 -7.48 3.05 -3.89
CA GLU A 73 -8.73 2.47 -4.32
C GLU A 73 -9.94 3.29 -3.84
N ARG A 74 -11.00 3.23 -4.65
CA ARG A 74 -12.22 4.00 -4.42
C ARG A 74 -12.79 3.73 -3.02
N PRO A 75 -13.59 4.65 -2.46
CA PRO A 75 -14.16 4.47 -1.14
C PRO A 75 -14.92 3.14 -0.99
N GLY A 76 -14.60 2.41 0.08
CA GLY A 76 -15.11 1.06 0.36
C GLY A 76 -14.20 -0.09 -0.04
N TYR A 77 -13.14 0.16 -0.81
CA TYR A 77 -12.21 -0.85 -1.33
C TYR A 77 -10.78 -0.56 -0.85
N GLY A 78 -9.94 -1.60 -0.76
CA GLY A 78 -8.54 -1.50 -0.37
C GLY A 78 -8.27 -1.15 1.10
N ARG A 79 -9.30 -0.78 1.88
CA ARG A 79 -9.15 -0.30 3.27
C ARG A 79 -8.73 -1.42 4.23
N ILE A 80 -9.40 -2.58 4.14
CA ILE A 80 -9.09 -3.73 5.00
C ILE A 80 -7.73 -4.31 4.59
N GLU A 81 -7.46 -4.38 3.30
CA GLU A 81 -6.19 -4.84 2.72
C GLU A 81 -5.03 -3.96 3.20
N THR A 82 -5.21 -2.63 3.13
CA THR A 82 -4.28 -1.65 3.69
C THR A 82 -3.99 -1.92 5.16
N LEU A 83 -5.04 -2.09 5.97
CA LEU A 83 -4.89 -2.34 7.40
C LEU A 83 -4.09 -3.63 7.67
N ILE A 84 -4.40 -4.71 6.95
CA ILE A 84 -3.68 -5.99 7.06
C ILE A 84 -2.20 -5.80 6.69
N GLY A 85 -1.91 -5.08 5.60
CA GLY A 85 -0.54 -4.80 5.17
C GLY A 85 0.26 -4.01 6.20
N ILE A 86 -0.33 -2.96 6.77
CA ILE A 86 0.29 -2.16 7.84
C ILE A 86 0.57 -3.02 9.08
N ILE A 87 -0.42 -3.77 9.55
CA ILE A 87 -0.27 -4.62 10.74
C ILE A 87 0.84 -5.63 10.54
N ALA A 88 0.87 -6.32 9.38
CA ALA A 88 1.93 -7.27 9.06
C ALA A 88 3.32 -6.60 9.06
N ALA A 89 3.45 -5.44 8.41
CA ALA A 89 4.70 -4.71 8.33
C ALA A 89 5.20 -4.24 9.70
N VAL A 90 4.30 -3.77 10.57
CA VAL A 90 4.63 -3.35 11.94
C VAL A 90 5.04 -4.54 12.79
N ILE A 91 4.33 -5.67 12.72
CA ILE A 91 4.69 -6.89 13.46
C ILE A 91 6.11 -7.33 13.10
N VAL A 92 6.43 -7.40 11.80
CA VAL A 92 7.77 -7.78 11.35
C VAL A 92 8.83 -6.77 11.81
N TYR A 93 8.54 -5.48 11.71
CA TYR A 93 9.44 -4.42 12.19
C TYR A 93 9.79 -4.60 13.67
N LEU A 94 8.77 -4.82 14.50
CA LEU A 94 8.91 -5.04 15.93
C LEU A 94 9.73 -6.30 16.24
N ILE A 95 9.43 -7.42 15.57
CA ILE A 95 10.18 -8.67 15.72
C ILE A 95 11.67 -8.47 15.42
N MET A 96 11.98 -7.74 14.35
CA MET A 96 13.37 -7.51 13.90
C MET A 96 14.18 -6.55 14.79
N HIS A 97 13.53 -5.75 15.64
CA HIS A 97 14.20 -4.73 16.46
C HIS A 97 14.10 -4.99 17.97
N LEU A 98 13.17 -5.84 18.42
CA LEU A 98 12.97 -6.18 19.84
C LEU A 98 13.64 -7.52 20.23
N ILE A 99 13.99 -8.36 19.26
CA ILE A 99 14.72 -9.62 19.46
C ILE A 99 16.16 -9.40 19.02
#